data_AF-A0A7W4HNN9-F1
#
_entry.id   AF-A0A7W4HNN9-F1
#
_cell.length_a   1.000
_cell.length_b   1.000
_cell.length_c   1.000
_cell.angle_alpha   90.00
_cell.angle_beta   90.00
_cell.angle_gamma   90.00
#
_symmetry.space_group_name_H-M   'P 1'
#
loop_
_entity.id
_entity.type
_entity.pdbx_description
1 polymer ?
#
loop_
_entity_poly.entity_id
_entity_poly.type
_entity_poly.pdbx_seq_one_letter_code
_entity_poly.pdbx_strand_id
1 'polypeptide(L)'
;MENRKNQLRNIFSILLVSFSVGLFAQNKFSFKEDILAKTAIGLDYNYIGRNSLAVGIDYNAGSQEKSITVGAFGRYFRGVDSKDHFIPELKVGYYDGGGYAGMMVSTKHFSPIVGFSLLKFMNVYGGYSIPFDSEKNLKGFSIGVSINIGLTYMSKYYDKFVFMR
;
A
#
# COMPACT_ATOMS: atom_id res chain seq x y z
N MET A 1 -2.45 10.40 -26.35
CA MET A 1 -2.62 9.83 -24.98
C MET A 1 -1.52 8.82 -24.61
N GLU A 2 -0.91 8.13 -25.57
CA GLU A 2 0.16 7.13 -25.35
C GLU A 2 1.43 7.70 -24.70
N ASN A 3 1.79 8.93 -25.07
CA ASN A 3 3.00 9.59 -24.60
C ASN A 3 3.01 9.84 -23.07
N ARG A 4 1.84 10.15 -22.48
CA ARG A 4 1.71 10.45 -21.03
C ARG A 4 1.83 9.19 -20.16
N LYS A 5 1.33 8.05 -20.63
CA LYS A 5 1.45 6.75 -19.95
C LYS A 5 2.89 6.25 -19.94
N ASN A 6 3.61 6.42 -21.06
CA ASN A 6 5.03 6.07 -21.15
C ASN A 6 5.90 6.98 -20.27
N GLN A 7 5.56 8.27 -20.17
CA GLN A 7 6.25 9.21 -19.30
C GLN A 7 6.06 8.87 -17.81
N LEU A 8 4.84 8.52 -17.38
CA LEU A 8 4.57 8.09 -16.00
C LEU A 8 5.25 6.76 -15.66
N ARG A 9 5.27 5.80 -16.58
CA ARG A 9 6.01 4.54 -16.43
C ARG A 9 7.51 4.80 -16.25
N ASN A 10 8.08 5.71 -17.04
CA ASN A 10 9.50 6.05 -16.94
C ASN A 10 9.85 6.76 -15.64
N ILE A 11 9.00 7.70 -15.17
CA ILE A 11 9.20 8.35 -13.87
C ILE A 11 9.14 7.32 -12.73
N PHE A 12 8.19 6.39 -12.78
CA PHE A 12 8.07 5.32 -11.79
C PHE A 12 9.30 4.40 -11.80
N SER A 13 9.76 3.98 -12.98
CA SER A 13 10.98 3.18 -13.13
C SER A 13 12.22 3.90 -12.60
N ILE A 14 12.35 5.20 -12.87
CA ILE A 14 13.46 6.03 -12.35
C ILE A 14 13.39 6.09 -10.83
N LEU A 15 12.22 6.35 -10.25
CA LEU A 15 12.05 6.41 -8.79
C LEU A 15 12.40 5.07 -8.13
N LEU A 16 11.97 3.96 -8.74
CA LEU A 16 12.21 2.60 -8.25
C LEU A 16 13.70 2.24 -8.32
N VAL A 17 14.38 2.61 -9.40
CA VAL A 17 15.82 2.39 -9.57
C VAL A 17 16.62 3.29 -8.62
N SER A 18 16.28 4.57 -8.49
CA SER A 18 16.93 5.49 -7.55
C SER A 18 16.74 5.05 -6.10
N PHE A 19 15.56 4.55 -5.74
CA PHE A 19 15.30 3.96 -4.43
C PHE A 19 16.15 2.70 -4.20
N SER A 20 16.23 1.82 -5.20
CA SER A 20 17.06 0.61 -5.13
C SER A 20 18.54 0.93 -5.00
N VAL A 21 19.09 1.84 -5.82
CA VAL A 21 20.49 2.28 -5.76
C VAL A 21 20.79 2.96 -4.42
N GLY A 22 19.87 3.77 -3.89
CA GLY A 22 19.98 4.37 -2.56
C GLY A 22 20.05 3.34 -1.43
N LEU A 23 19.32 2.22 -1.56
CA LEU A 23 19.38 1.10 -0.62
C LEU A 23 20.68 0.28 -0.74
N PHE A 24 21.24 0.13 -1.94
CA PHE A 24 22.47 -0.61 -2.18
C PHE A 24 23.75 0.16 -1.82
N ALA A 25 23.75 1.49 -1.91
CA ALA A 25 24.93 2.33 -1.68
C ALA A 25 25.30 2.55 -0.20
N GLN A 26 24.52 2.04 0.77
CA GLN A 26 24.81 2.22 2.19
C GLN A 26 25.67 1.08 2.77
N ASN A 27 26.96 1.37 2.94
CA ASN A 27 28.00 0.49 3.50
C ASN A 27 27.90 0.21 5.02
N LYS A 28 26.71 0.26 5.63
CA LYS A 28 26.52 -0.13 7.04
C LYS A 28 25.36 -1.10 7.21
N PHE A 29 25.71 -2.33 7.57
CA PHE A 29 24.79 -3.46 7.78
C PHE A 29 23.68 -3.20 8.83
N SER A 30 23.83 -2.19 9.69
CA SER A 30 22.82 -1.78 10.69
C SER A 30 21.60 -1.03 10.11
N PHE A 31 21.73 -0.38 8.94
CA PHE A 31 20.59 0.30 8.29
C PHE A 31 19.54 -0.69 7.77
N LYS A 32 19.98 -1.89 7.34
CA LYS A 32 19.09 -2.94 6.84
C LYS A 32 18.18 -3.48 7.94
N GLU A 33 18.69 -3.66 9.16
CA GLU A 33 17.90 -4.21 10.26
C GLU A 33 16.79 -3.25 10.72
N ASP A 34 17.05 -1.95 10.85
CA ASP A 34 16.01 -1.00 11.27
C ASP A 34 14.95 -0.80 10.17
N ILE A 35 15.35 -0.81 8.89
CA ILE A 35 14.40 -0.81 7.76
C ILE A 35 13.56 -2.08 7.78
N LEU A 36 14.19 -3.26 7.84
CA LEU A 36 13.48 -4.55 7.84
C LEU A 36 12.55 -4.67 9.06
N ALA A 37 12.97 -4.18 10.23
CA ALA A 37 12.13 -4.16 11.42
C ALA A 37 10.86 -3.32 11.24
N LYS A 38 10.92 -2.24 10.46
CA LYS A 38 9.79 -1.36 10.13
C LYS A 38 9.06 -1.73 8.84
N THR A 39 9.38 -2.88 8.24
CA THR A 39 8.78 -3.34 6.99
C THR A 39 7.90 -4.55 7.22
N ALA A 40 6.78 -4.62 6.51
CA ALA A 40 5.87 -5.76 6.47
C ALA A 40 5.55 -6.17 5.03
N ILE A 41 5.20 -7.45 4.85
CA ILE A 41 4.50 -7.93 3.65
C ILE A 41 3.01 -7.72 3.87
N GLY A 42 2.37 -7.00 2.96
CA GLY A 42 0.94 -6.75 2.99
C GLY A 42 0.17 -7.66 2.02
N LEU A 43 -0.94 -8.19 2.50
CA LEU A 43 -1.97 -8.89 1.72
C LEU A 43 -3.28 -8.13 1.89
N ASP A 44 -3.78 -7.56 0.79
CA ASP A 44 -4.98 -6.74 0.78
C ASP A 44 -6.06 -7.42 -0.06
N TYR A 45 -7.21 -7.70 0.54
CA TYR A 45 -8.42 -8.07 -0.17
C TYR A 45 -9.42 -6.92 -0.08
N ASN A 46 -10.07 -6.57 -1.18
CA ASN A 46 -11.13 -5.57 -1.18
C ASN A 46 -12.11 -5.78 -2.32
N TYR A 47 -13.35 -5.37 -2.05
CA TYR A 47 -14.40 -5.27 -3.04
C TYR A 47 -14.52 -3.81 -3.49
N ILE A 48 -14.27 -3.54 -4.78
CA ILE A 48 -14.41 -2.21 -5.41
C ILE A 48 -15.23 -2.36 -6.70
N GLY A 49 -16.53 -2.61 -6.56
CA GLY A 49 -17.40 -3.08 -7.64
C GLY A 49 -17.06 -4.49 -8.16
N ARG A 50 -15.94 -5.06 -7.72
CA ARG A 50 -15.46 -6.42 -7.98
C ARG A 50 -14.46 -6.81 -6.90
N ASN A 51 -14.26 -8.12 -6.73
CA ASN A 51 -13.22 -8.64 -5.86
C ASN A 51 -11.85 -8.35 -6.45
N SER A 52 -10.94 -7.84 -5.62
CA SER A 52 -9.54 -7.68 -5.97
C SER A 52 -8.63 -8.05 -4.82
N LEU A 53 -7.43 -8.50 -5.17
CA LEU A 53 -6.39 -8.90 -4.25
C LEU A 53 -5.14 -8.08 -4.56
N ALA A 54 -4.42 -7.60 -3.56
CA ALA A 54 -3.13 -6.97 -3.73
C ALA A 54 -2.11 -7.55 -2.77
N VAL A 55 -0.87 -7.68 -3.24
CA VAL A 55 0.27 -8.16 -2.44
C VAL A 55 1.40 -7.17 -2.61
N GLY A 56 2.09 -6.85 -1.51
CA GLY A 56 3.11 -5.82 -1.55
C GLY A 56 3.97 -5.77 -0.30
N ILE A 57 4.79 -4.73 -0.28
CA ILE A 57 5.64 -4.39 0.85
C ILE A 57 5.15 -3.04 1.38
N ASP A 58 5.02 -2.92 2.71
CA ASP A 58 4.65 -1.70 3.40
C ASP A 58 5.70 -1.34 4.44
N TYR A 59 6.10 -0.07 4.47
CA TYR A 59 7.13 0.45 5.37
C TYR A 59 6.53 1.51 6.29
N ASN A 60 6.73 1.35 7.60
CA ASN A 60 6.34 2.35 8.59
C ASN A 60 7.46 3.39 8.76
N ALA A 61 7.25 4.56 8.17
CA ALA A 61 8.13 5.74 8.27
C ALA A 61 7.81 6.64 9.46
N GLY A 62 6.86 6.26 10.32
CA GLY A 62 6.39 7.06 11.44
C GLY A 62 7.42 7.26 12.56
N SER A 63 7.13 8.25 13.41
CA SER A 63 7.88 8.55 14.64
C SER A 63 7.17 7.96 15.88
N GLN A 64 7.70 8.22 17.08
CA GLN A 64 7.19 7.64 18.34
C GLN A 64 5.72 7.95 18.64
N GLU A 65 5.13 8.98 18.03
CA GLU A 65 3.76 9.45 18.31
C GLU A 65 2.75 9.12 17.22
N LYS A 66 3.18 9.00 15.95
CA LYS A 66 2.29 8.85 14.78
C LYS A 66 2.92 7.91 13.76
N SER A 67 2.15 6.92 13.29
CA SER A 67 2.62 5.96 12.30
C SER A 67 2.17 6.37 10.90
N ILE A 68 3.14 6.60 10.01
CA ILE A 68 2.90 6.87 8.58
C ILE A 68 3.44 5.67 7.81
N THR A 69 2.58 4.96 7.09
CA THR A 69 3.00 3.83 6.25
C THR A 69 3.02 4.22 4.79
N VAL A 70 3.99 3.68 4.06
CA VAL A 70 4.13 3.83 2.62
C VAL A 70 4.47 2.46 2.05
N GLY A 71 3.64 1.98 1.14
CA GLY A 71 3.79 0.66 0.56
C GLY A 71 3.60 0.62 -0.95
N ALA A 72 4.23 -0.37 -1.56
CA ALA A 72 4.15 -0.68 -2.98
C ALA A 72 3.54 -2.07 -3.16
N PHE A 73 2.47 -2.13 -3.93
CA PHE A 73 1.62 -3.31 -4.09
C PHE A 73 1.39 -3.62 -5.57
N GLY A 74 1.22 -4.90 -5.87
CA GLY A 74 0.66 -5.38 -7.13
C GLY A 74 -0.77 -5.85 -6.91
N ARG A 75 -1.74 -5.19 -7.55
CA ARG A 75 -3.16 -5.53 -7.46
C ARG A 75 -3.61 -6.36 -8.65
N TYR A 76 -4.23 -7.49 -8.36
CA TYR A 76 -4.90 -8.38 -9.30
C TYR A 76 -6.42 -8.26 -9.19
N PHE A 77 -7.11 -8.24 -10.33
CA PHE A 77 -8.57 -8.33 -10.42
C PHE A 77 -9.03 -8.81 -11.79
N ARG A 78 -10.27 -9.29 -11.88
CA ARG A 78 -10.92 -9.60 -13.15
C ARG A 78 -11.77 -8.44 -13.66
N GLY A 79 -11.45 -7.90 -14.82
CA GLY A 79 -12.09 -6.73 -15.44
C GLY A 79 -13.53 -6.98 -15.91
N VAL A 80 -14.24 -5.91 -16.32
CA VAL A 80 -15.60 -6.01 -16.91
C VAL A 80 -15.57 -6.81 -18.20
N ASP A 81 -14.46 -6.74 -18.92
CA ASP A 81 -14.16 -7.49 -20.13
C ASP A 81 -13.82 -8.97 -19.87
N SER A 82 -13.97 -9.44 -18.63
CA SER A 82 -13.62 -10.79 -18.18
C SER A 82 -12.13 -11.13 -18.33
N LYS A 83 -11.26 -10.15 -18.57
CA LYS A 83 -9.81 -10.35 -18.61
C LYS A 83 -9.19 -10.15 -17.24
N ASP A 84 -8.06 -10.77 -17.05
CA ASP A 84 -7.24 -10.62 -15.86
C ASP A 84 -6.38 -9.37 -15.95
N HIS A 85 -6.40 -8.54 -14.91
CA HIS A 85 -5.62 -7.31 -14.83
C HIS A 85 -4.69 -7.38 -13.64
N PHE A 86 -3.45 -6.95 -13.84
CA PHE A 86 -2.46 -6.76 -12.79
C PHE A 86 -1.90 -5.33 -12.90
N ILE A 87 -2.00 -4.55 -11.82
CA ILE A 87 -1.58 -3.15 -11.81
C ILE A 87 -0.69 -2.83 -10.60
N PRO A 88 0.35 -1.99 -10.78
CA PRO A 88 1.09 -1.46 -9.65
C PRO A 88 0.25 -0.40 -8.92
N GLU A 89 0.34 -0.41 -7.60
CA GLU A 89 -0.35 0.48 -6.68
C GLU A 89 0.57 0.94 -5.57
N LEU A 90 0.43 2.20 -5.17
CA LEU A 90 1.02 2.76 -3.97
C LEU A 90 -0.06 2.96 -2.91
N LYS A 91 0.25 2.61 -1.67
CA LYS A 91 -0.62 2.81 -0.51
C LYS A 91 0.10 3.71 0.48
N VAL A 92 -0.58 4.75 0.95
CA VAL A 92 -0.11 5.60 2.04
C VAL A 92 -1.13 5.57 3.16
N GLY A 93 -0.66 5.35 4.37
CA GLY A 93 -1.49 5.24 5.57
C GLY A 93 -1.03 6.16 6.68
N TYR A 94 -1.97 6.65 7.46
CA TYR A 94 -1.77 7.32 8.73
C TYR A 94 -2.55 6.55 9.79
N TYR A 95 -1.86 6.17 10.87
CA TYR A 95 -2.42 5.43 11.98
C TYR A 95 -2.31 6.25 13.27
N ASP A 96 -3.41 6.33 13.99
CA ASP A 96 -3.52 7.00 15.28
C ASP A 96 -4.47 6.22 16.20
N GLY A 97 -3.95 5.70 17.31
CA GLY A 97 -4.76 5.02 18.33
C GLY A 97 -5.65 3.89 17.79
N GLY A 98 -5.20 3.15 16.76
CA GLY A 98 -5.96 2.08 16.10
C GLY A 98 -6.92 2.55 15.00
N GLY A 99 -7.15 3.85 14.86
CA GLY A 99 -7.77 4.45 13.69
C GLY A 99 -6.81 4.52 12.51
N TYR A 100 -7.35 4.41 11.30
CA TYR A 100 -6.60 4.40 10.04
C TYR A 100 -7.24 5.37 9.05
N ALA A 101 -6.43 6.21 8.42
CA ALA A 101 -6.82 7.01 7.27
C ALA A 101 -5.70 6.94 6.22
N GLY A 102 -6.03 6.96 4.95
CA GLY A 102 -5.02 6.80 3.92
C GLY A 102 -5.57 6.94 2.51
N MET A 103 -4.73 6.54 1.56
CA MET A 103 -5.08 6.51 0.16
C MET A 103 -4.32 5.42 -0.58
N MET A 104 -4.96 4.92 -1.64
CA MET A 104 -4.37 4.04 -2.64
C MET A 104 -4.34 4.79 -3.98
N VAL A 105 -3.22 4.70 -4.68
CA VAL A 105 -3.01 5.34 -5.98
C VAL A 105 -2.42 4.31 -6.93
N SER A 106 -3.00 4.18 -8.12
CA SER A 106 -2.46 3.35 -9.20
C SER A 106 -2.50 4.11 -10.52
N THR A 107 -2.04 3.46 -11.59
CA THR A 107 -2.21 3.98 -12.96
C THR A 107 -3.67 3.97 -13.44
N LYS A 108 -4.59 3.33 -12.69
CA LYS A 108 -5.99 3.12 -13.09
C LYS A 108 -7.00 3.83 -12.21
N HIS A 109 -6.69 4.07 -10.94
CA HIS A 109 -7.62 4.67 -9.98
C HIS A 109 -6.89 5.32 -8.81
N PHE A 110 -7.62 6.15 -8.09
CA PHE A 110 -7.28 6.70 -6.78
C PHE A 110 -8.41 6.41 -5.80
N SER A 111 -8.06 6.00 -4.58
CA SER A 111 -9.05 5.70 -3.54
C SER A 111 -8.58 6.27 -2.21
N PRO A 112 -9.19 7.36 -1.69
CA PRO A 112 -9.13 7.65 -0.27
C PRO A 112 -9.79 6.51 0.51
N ILE A 113 -9.23 6.18 1.67
CA ILE A 113 -9.67 5.09 2.54
C ILE A 113 -9.57 5.49 4.01
N VAL A 114 -10.48 4.96 4.81
CA VAL A 114 -10.51 5.12 6.27
C VAL A 114 -10.90 3.79 6.89
N GLY A 115 -10.46 3.53 8.12
CA GLY A 115 -10.70 2.24 8.76
C GLY A 115 -10.12 2.17 10.16
N PHE A 116 -9.89 0.94 10.60
CA PHE A 116 -9.33 0.65 11.91
C PHE A 116 -8.50 -0.63 11.89
N SER A 117 -7.51 -0.69 12.78
CA SER A 117 -6.67 -1.86 13.00
C SER A 117 -7.31 -2.81 14.01
N LEU A 118 -7.49 -4.07 13.60
CA LEU A 118 -7.80 -5.21 14.44
C LEU A 118 -6.50 -5.98 14.71
N LEU A 119 -6.20 -6.28 15.99
CA LEU A 119 -5.05 -7.10 16.39
C LEU A 119 -3.68 -6.57 15.89
N LYS A 120 -3.57 -5.27 15.58
CA LYS A 120 -2.40 -4.57 15.02
C LYS A 120 -1.97 -4.99 13.60
N PHE A 121 -2.09 -6.26 13.24
CA PHE A 121 -1.64 -6.75 11.93
C PHE A 121 -2.74 -6.76 10.88
N MET A 122 -4.01 -6.68 11.29
CA MET A 122 -5.15 -6.70 10.39
C MET A 122 -5.82 -5.32 10.37
N ASN A 123 -6.15 -4.79 9.20
CA ASN A 123 -6.91 -3.55 9.08
C ASN A 123 -8.19 -3.80 8.32
N VAL A 124 -9.31 -3.32 8.83
CA VAL A 124 -10.57 -3.25 8.10
C VAL A 124 -10.74 -1.81 7.66
N TYR A 125 -10.97 -1.60 6.37
CA TYR A 125 -11.09 -0.25 5.81
C TYR A 125 -12.20 -0.18 4.78
N GLY A 126 -12.74 1.02 4.60
CA GLY A 126 -13.62 1.37 3.52
C GLY A 126 -13.17 2.65 2.83
N GLY A 127 -13.69 2.91 1.64
CA GLY A 127 -13.33 4.10 0.89
C GLY A 127 -14.16 4.28 -0.37
N TYR A 128 -13.65 5.10 -1.28
CA TYR A 128 -14.30 5.36 -2.57
C TYR A 128 -13.26 5.46 -3.68
N SER A 129 -13.37 4.58 -4.68
CA SER A 129 -12.46 4.53 -5.81
C SER A 129 -12.93 5.42 -6.96
N ILE A 130 -12.06 6.35 -7.34
CA ILE A 130 -12.20 7.27 -8.46
C ILE A 130 -11.34 6.73 -9.62
N PRO A 131 -11.95 6.20 -10.69
CA PRO A 131 -11.20 5.66 -11.82
C PRO A 131 -10.61 6.79 -12.68
N PHE A 132 -9.40 6.55 -13.18
CA PHE A 132 -8.73 7.37 -14.19
C PHE A 132 -8.73 6.71 -15.57
N ASP A 133 -9.05 5.41 -15.62
CA ASP A 133 -9.13 4.66 -16.85
C ASP A 133 -10.53 4.72 -17.48
N SER A 134 -10.57 4.57 -18.80
CA SER A 134 -11.82 4.59 -19.58
C SER A 134 -12.73 3.42 -19.26
N GLU A 135 -12.15 2.27 -18.91
CA GLU A 135 -12.85 1.03 -18.59
C GLU A 135 -13.56 1.09 -17.24
N LYS A 136 -13.11 1.98 -16.32
CA LYS A 136 -13.72 2.19 -15.00
C LYS A 136 -13.85 0.89 -14.21
N ASN A 137 -12.87 -0.01 -14.35
CA ASN A 137 -12.93 -1.32 -13.70
C ASN A 137 -12.99 -1.19 -12.17
N LEU A 138 -12.28 -0.22 -11.59
CA LEU A 138 -12.21 0.03 -10.15
C LEU A 138 -12.92 1.34 -9.82
N LYS A 139 -14.25 1.31 -9.69
CA LYS A 139 -15.08 2.49 -9.41
C LYS A 139 -16.07 2.23 -8.28
N GLY A 140 -16.24 3.23 -7.41
CA GLY A 140 -17.30 3.25 -6.41
C GLY A 140 -16.81 2.92 -5.01
N PHE A 141 -17.75 2.67 -4.10
CA PHE A 141 -17.42 2.33 -2.73
C PHE A 141 -16.57 1.07 -2.64
N SER A 142 -15.59 1.12 -1.74
CA SER A 142 -14.69 0.02 -1.45
C SER A 142 -14.83 -0.42 0.01
N ILE A 143 -14.75 -1.73 0.24
CA ILE A 143 -14.59 -2.32 1.57
C ILE A 143 -13.49 -3.38 1.46
N GLY A 144 -12.56 -3.38 2.39
CA GLY A 144 -11.40 -4.25 2.36
C GLY A 144 -10.85 -4.64 3.71
N VAL A 145 -10.04 -5.69 3.66
CA VAL A 145 -9.24 -6.20 4.76
C VAL A 145 -7.79 -6.26 4.31
N SER A 146 -6.89 -5.78 5.15
CA SER A 146 -5.44 -5.82 4.95
C SER A 146 -4.85 -6.68 6.05
N ILE A 147 -3.95 -7.61 5.71
CA ILE A 147 -3.13 -8.36 6.65
C ILE A 147 -1.68 -7.98 6.36
N ASN A 148 -0.99 -7.44 7.35
CA ASN A 148 0.41 -7.04 7.23
C ASN A 148 1.23 -7.95 8.13
N ILE A 149 2.27 -8.60 7.61
CA ILE A 149 3.15 -9.52 8.33
C ILE A 149 4.55 -8.90 8.38
N GLY A 150 5.01 -8.52 9.58
CA GLY A 150 6.33 -7.95 9.79
C GLY A 150 7.44 -8.87 9.32
N LEU A 151 8.48 -8.30 8.69
CA LEU A 151 9.57 -9.09 8.11
C LEU A 151 10.55 -9.66 9.14
N THR A 152 10.43 -9.28 10.41
CA THR A 152 11.32 -9.72 11.49
C THR A 152 10.52 -10.14 12.72
N TYR A 153 11.11 -11.03 13.54
CA TYR A 153 10.51 -11.49 14.81
C TYR A 153 10.30 -10.34 15.81
N MET A 154 11.19 -9.35 15.81
CA MET A 154 11.11 -8.11 16.59
C MET A 154 10.62 -6.95 15.72
N SER A 155 9.56 -7.16 14.94
CA SER A 155 9.05 -6.13 14.03
C SER A 155 8.54 -4.91 14.80
N LYS A 156 9.04 -3.75 14.41
CA LYS A 156 8.58 -2.41 14.84
C LYS A 156 7.50 -1.85 13.91
N TYR A 157 7.11 -2.58 12.85
CA TYR A 157 6.11 -2.10 11.87
C TYR A 157 4.77 -1.77 12.55
N TYR A 158 4.33 -2.61 13.49
CA TYR A 158 3.05 -2.47 14.19
C TYR A 158 3.07 -1.50 15.38
N ASP A 159 4.21 -0.85 15.64
CA ASP A 159 4.29 0.07 16.77
C ASP A 159 3.19 1.14 16.60
N LYS A 160 2.34 1.24 17.63
CA LYS A 160 1.19 2.17 17.73
C LYS A 160 -0.08 1.84 16.92
N PHE A 161 -0.21 0.64 16.36
CA PHE A 161 -1.45 0.20 15.71
C PHE A 161 -2.52 -0.28 16.73
N VAL A 162 -2.60 0.36 17.91
CA VAL A 162 -3.39 -0.10 19.06
C VAL A 162 -4.36 0.98 19.52
N PHE A 163 -5.60 0.56 19.79
CA PHE A 163 -6.58 1.35 20.53
C PHE A 163 -6.09 1.55 21.97
N MET A 164 -5.56 2.75 22.24
CA MET A 164 -5.03 3.21 23.54
C MET A 164 -3.85 2.41 24.12
N ARG A 165 -3.06 3.12 24.94
CA ARG A 165 -1.90 2.64 25.69
C ARG A 165 -2.26 2.58 27.16
#